data_AF-A0A9X1JLW0-F1
#
_entry.id   AF-A0A9X1JLW0-F1
#
_cell.length_a   1.000
_cell.length_b   1.000
_cell.length_c   1.000
_cell.angle_alpha   90.00
_cell.angle_beta   90.00
_cell.angle_gamma   90.00
#
_symmetry.space_group_name_H-M   'P 1'
#
loop_
_entity.id
_entity.type
_entity.pdbx_description
1 polymer ?
#
loop_
_entity_poly.entity_id
_entity_poly.type
_entity_poly.pdbx_seq_one_letter_code
_entity_poly.pdbx_strand_id
1 'polypeptide(L)'
;MKTKGIILILAFIFFSSCIVKSLQPFYTKDSLSFNEKLVGNWIDHEKGEWTVESIKTKFEDDKKQGIEISKEELAFLETYEEGYYIKYLSKEKEAGFIAMPFKIKQHYFLDFIPIEIEDEEINSLAAQHLLKTHSVAKLNINSNKDITFSWLSEERIKDLFDGQKIRLKHEKIGFQEDLLLTASSEELYAFLTQYTEADLFKKYDEKNRKWKSSDKLHLTKTNAKP
;
A
#
# COMPACT_ATOMS: atom_id res chain seq x y z
N MET A 1 -15.12 53.17 -1.67
CA MET A 1 -14.33 52.59 -0.58
C MET A 1 -13.62 51.36 -1.12
N LYS A 2 -12.30 51.29 -0.99
CA LYS A 2 -11.43 50.23 -1.54
C LYS A 2 -11.82 48.88 -0.93
N THR A 3 -12.45 48.00 -1.69
CA THR A 3 -12.67 46.60 -1.28
C THR A 3 -11.31 45.94 -1.19
N LYS A 4 -10.88 45.75 0.05
CA LYS A 4 -9.63 45.09 0.42
C LYS A 4 -9.65 43.70 -0.20
N GLY A 5 -8.64 43.40 -1.01
CA GLY A 5 -8.42 42.07 -1.56
C GLY A 5 -8.41 41.06 -0.41
N ILE A 6 -9.31 40.09 -0.48
CA ILE A 6 -9.23 38.90 0.34
C ILE A 6 -8.07 38.11 -0.23
N ILE A 7 -6.87 38.32 0.32
CA ILE A 7 -5.78 37.36 0.17
C ILE A 7 -6.23 36.16 0.99
N LEU A 8 -6.82 35.17 0.32
CA LEU A 8 -6.98 33.84 0.87
C LEU A 8 -5.56 33.31 1.05
N ILE A 9 -5.01 33.50 2.25
CA ILE A 9 -3.80 32.79 2.67
C ILE A 9 -4.23 31.32 2.73
N LEU A 10 -4.03 30.61 1.62
CA LEU A 10 -3.98 29.15 1.63
C LEU A 10 -2.82 28.82 2.56
N ALA A 11 -3.15 28.54 3.82
CA ALA A 11 -2.33 27.70 4.64
C ALA A 11 -2.29 26.34 3.93
N PHE A 12 -1.34 26.18 3.00
CA PHE A 12 -0.93 24.89 2.47
C PHE A 12 -0.33 24.12 3.64
N ILE A 13 -1.20 23.50 4.43
CA ILE A 13 -0.82 22.51 5.41
C ILE A 13 -0.34 21.32 4.60
N PHE A 14 0.96 21.29 4.30
CA PHE A 14 1.67 20.19 3.68
C PHE A 14 1.77 19.02 4.66
N PHE A 15 0.68 18.27 4.82
CA PHE A 15 0.71 16.99 5.51
C PHE A 15 -0.16 15.97 4.78
N SER A 16 0.36 15.49 3.65
CA SER A 16 -0.04 14.20 3.09
C SER A 16 1.05 13.77 2.12
N SER A 17 2.05 13.02 2.59
CA SER A 17 2.83 12.20 1.66
C SER A 17 1.84 11.20 1.06
N CYS A 18 1.29 11.54 -0.11
CA CYS A 18 0.44 10.62 -0.85
C CYS A 18 1.23 9.34 -1.15
N ILE A 19 0.58 8.20 -1.04
CA ILE A 19 1.16 6.92 -1.44
C ILE A 19 1.23 6.92 -2.97
N VAL A 20 2.38 6.53 -3.54
CA VAL A 20 2.49 6.41 -5.00
C VAL A 20 1.58 5.30 -5.50
N LYS A 21 0.88 5.58 -6.60
CA LYS A 21 -0.07 4.67 -7.23
C LYS A 21 0.54 4.05 -8.48
N SER A 22 0.22 2.79 -8.72
CA SER A 22 0.60 2.07 -9.94
C SER A 22 -0.60 1.34 -10.53
N LEU A 23 -0.65 1.29 -11.87
CA LEU A 23 -1.61 0.44 -12.57
C LEU A 23 -1.26 -1.05 -12.48
N GLN A 24 0.02 -1.36 -12.31
CA GLN A 24 0.53 -2.73 -12.29
C GLN A 24 1.13 -3.07 -10.91
N PRO A 25 1.11 -4.35 -10.50
CA PRO A 25 1.74 -4.78 -9.27
C PRO A 25 3.25 -4.51 -9.24
N PHE A 26 3.79 -4.26 -8.05
CA PHE A 26 5.22 -4.07 -7.79
C PHE A 26 6.03 -5.36 -7.63
N TYR A 27 5.38 -6.52 -7.82
CA TYR A 27 5.97 -7.86 -7.68
C TYR A 27 5.85 -8.66 -8.98
N THR A 28 6.71 -9.66 -9.13
CA THR A 28 6.55 -10.74 -10.11
C THR A 28 6.09 -12.01 -9.41
N LYS A 29 5.46 -12.95 -10.13
CA LYS A 29 4.99 -14.23 -9.55
C LYS A 29 6.09 -14.96 -8.77
N ASP A 30 7.29 -15.05 -9.35
CA ASP A 30 8.44 -15.73 -8.73
C ASP A 30 9.02 -15.01 -7.50
N SER A 31 8.61 -13.77 -7.25
CA SER A 31 9.06 -12.99 -6.09
C SER A 31 8.17 -13.11 -4.86
N LEU A 32 6.99 -13.74 -5.02
CA LEU A 32 6.02 -13.91 -3.94
C LEU A 32 6.63 -14.72 -2.78
N SER A 33 6.36 -14.26 -1.56
CA SER A 33 6.94 -14.86 -0.36
C SER A 33 6.04 -14.61 0.84
N PHE A 34 5.08 -15.50 1.04
CA PHE A 34 4.17 -15.45 2.18
C PHE A 34 4.91 -15.49 3.53
N ASN A 35 4.35 -14.78 4.52
CA ASN A 35 4.86 -14.76 5.89
C ASN A 35 3.73 -14.85 6.91
N GLU A 36 3.58 -16.02 7.53
CA GLU A 36 2.54 -16.30 8.52
C GLU A 36 2.57 -15.37 9.75
N LYS A 37 3.72 -14.75 10.05
CA LYS A 37 3.86 -13.86 11.23
C LYS A 37 2.97 -12.62 11.13
N LEU A 38 2.63 -12.20 9.91
CA LEU A 38 1.77 -11.05 9.66
C LEU A 38 0.30 -11.33 10.01
N VAL A 39 -0.12 -12.60 9.97
CA VAL A 39 -1.50 -13.00 10.27
C VAL A 39 -1.85 -12.67 11.72
N GLY A 40 -3.04 -12.12 11.92
CA GLY A 40 -3.58 -11.74 13.23
C GLY A 40 -4.04 -10.29 13.30
N ASN A 41 -4.29 -9.84 14.53
CA ASN A 41 -4.81 -8.50 14.79
C ASN A 41 -3.71 -7.56 15.24
N TRP A 42 -3.73 -6.34 14.72
CA TRP A 42 -2.78 -5.28 15.00
C TRP A 42 -3.50 -3.98 15.29
N ILE A 43 -2.86 -3.10 16.06
CA ILE A 43 -3.26 -1.72 16.25
C ILE A 43 -2.11 -0.83 15.81
N ASP A 44 -2.43 0.20 15.02
CA ASP A 44 -1.48 1.23 14.68
C ASP A 44 -1.40 2.34 15.74
N HIS A 45 -0.40 3.21 15.60
CA HIS A 45 -0.17 4.33 16.52
C HIS A 45 -1.30 5.39 16.52
N GLU A 46 -2.18 5.40 15.52
CA GLU A 46 -3.37 6.24 15.44
C GLU A 46 -4.62 5.56 16.01
N LYS A 47 -4.46 4.36 16.60
CA LYS A 47 -5.53 3.48 17.13
C LYS A 47 -6.41 2.87 16.05
N GLY A 48 -5.97 2.85 14.80
CA GLY A 48 -6.60 2.06 13.75
C GLY A 48 -6.39 0.56 13.98
N GLU A 49 -7.44 -0.23 13.80
CA GLU A 49 -7.43 -1.67 13.99
C GLU A 49 -7.24 -2.37 12.65
N TRP A 50 -6.32 -3.34 12.61
CA TRP A 50 -5.96 -4.09 11.42
C TRP A 50 -6.16 -5.59 11.68
N THR A 51 -7.01 -6.24 10.90
CA THR A 51 -7.17 -7.70 10.90
C THR A 51 -6.58 -8.26 9.62
N VAL A 52 -5.57 -9.12 9.76
CA VAL A 52 -4.85 -9.73 8.64
C VAL A 52 -5.16 -11.23 8.60
N GLU A 53 -5.79 -11.69 7.52
CA GLU A 53 -6.13 -13.09 7.28
C GLU A 53 -5.41 -13.62 6.03
N SER A 54 -5.04 -14.90 6.05
CA SER A 54 -4.55 -15.61 4.87
C SER A 54 -5.71 -15.89 3.92
N ILE A 55 -5.62 -15.45 2.66
CA ILE A 55 -6.67 -15.69 1.65
C ILE A 55 -6.88 -17.19 1.47
N LYS A 56 -5.78 -17.94 1.31
CA LYS A 56 -5.81 -19.39 1.17
C LYS A 56 -6.48 -20.09 2.35
N THR A 57 -6.12 -19.72 3.58
CA THR A 57 -6.65 -20.38 4.79
C THR A 57 -8.13 -20.10 4.97
N LYS A 58 -8.57 -18.85 4.74
CA LYS A 58 -9.99 -18.48 4.78
C LYS A 58 -10.81 -19.34 3.83
N PHE A 59 -10.34 -19.44 2.59
CA PHE A 59 -11.00 -20.24 1.57
C PHE A 59 -11.02 -21.76 1.87
N GLU A 60 -9.92 -22.30 2.40
CA GLU A 60 -9.87 -23.69 2.83
C GLU A 60 -10.87 -23.97 3.95
N ASP A 61 -11.09 -23.02 4.85
CA ASP A 61 -12.05 -23.14 5.95
C ASP A 61 -13.51 -23.00 5.48
N ASP A 62 -13.78 -22.13 4.50
CA ASP A 62 -15.10 -22.02 3.86
C ASP A 62 -15.47 -23.32 3.15
N LYS A 63 -14.51 -23.90 2.42
CA LYS A 63 -14.70 -25.21 1.76
C LYS A 63 -14.97 -26.34 2.76
N LYS A 64 -14.27 -26.36 3.90
CA LYS A 64 -14.52 -27.35 4.98
C LYS A 64 -15.90 -27.20 5.60
N GLN A 65 -16.44 -25.99 5.62
CA GLN A 65 -17.79 -25.69 6.11
C GLN A 65 -18.88 -25.98 5.07
N GLY A 66 -18.50 -26.44 3.87
CA GLY A 66 -19.44 -26.74 2.79
C GLY A 66 -20.03 -25.50 2.13
N ILE A 67 -19.37 -24.34 2.26
CA ILE A 67 -19.77 -23.11 1.57
C ILE A 67 -19.47 -23.29 0.08
N GLU A 68 -20.47 -23.05 -0.76
CA GLU A 68 -20.33 -23.11 -2.20
C GLU A 68 -19.49 -21.93 -2.68
N ILE A 69 -18.49 -22.23 -3.51
CA ILE A 69 -17.56 -21.23 -4.06
C ILE A 69 -17.99 -20.90 -5.50
N SER A 70 -18.21 -19.62 -5.74
CA SER A 70 -18.51 -19.07 -7.07
C SER A 70 -17.30 -19.11 -8.02
N LYS A 71 -17.54 -18.90 -9.33
CA LYS A 71 -16.45 -18.84 -10.31
C LYS A 71 -15.57 -17.62 -10.11
N GLU A 72 -16.16 -16.52 -9.68
CA GLU A 72 -15.50 -15.26 -9.37
C GLU A 72 -14.54 -15.42 -8.19
N GLU A 73 -14.96 -16.13 -7.14
CA GLU A 73 -14.11 -16.45 -5.98
C GLU A 73 -12.97 -17.41 -6.36
N LEU A 74 -13.19 -18.36 -7.26
CA LEU A 74 -12.13 -19.23 -7.77
C LEU A 74 -11.07 -18.43 -8.55
N ALA A 75 -11.49 -17.50 -9.43
CA ALA A 75 -10.58 -16.64 -10.18
C ALA A 75 -9.81 -15.68 -9.26
N PHE A 76 -10.48 -15.18 -8.22
CA PHE A 76 -9.84 -14.39 -7.16
C PHE A 76 -8.76 -15.21 -6.44
N LEU A 77 -9.07 -16.45 -6.04
CA LEU A 77 -8.13 -17.32 -5.37
C LEU A 77 -6.93 -17.65 -6.26
N GLU A 78 -7.15 -18.01 -7.53
CA GLU A 78 -6.07 -18.30 -8.48
C GLU A 78 -5.07 -17.13 -8.60
N THR A 79 -5.56 -15.91 -8.44
CA THR A 79 -4.74 -14.69 -8.55
C THR A 79 -4.07 -14.33 -7.23
N TYR A 80 -4.73 -14.54 -6.09
CA TYR A 80 -4.37 -13.95 -4.80
C TYR A 80 -4.20 -14.96 -3.65
N GLU A 81 -4.13 -16.27 -3.92
CA GLU A 81 -4.01 -17.30 -2.87
C GLU A 81 -2.80 -17.11 -1.93
N GLU A 82 -1.70 -16.55 -2.45
CA GLU A 82 -0.48 -16.26 -1.67
C GLU A 82 -0.55 -14.92 -0.92
N GLY A 83 -1.70 -14.24 -0.98
CA GLY A 83 -1.94 -12.93 -0.39
C GLY A 83 -2.63 -12.97 0.97
N TYR A 84 -2.78 -11.77 1.53
CA TYR A 84 -3.61 -11.50 2.68
C TYR A 84 -4.86 -10.72 2.30
N TYR A 85 -5.95 -11.02 2.99
CA TYR A 85 -7.07 -10.09 3.11
C TYR A 85 -6.85 -9.27 4.38
N ILE A 86 -6.87 -7.95 4.25
CA ILE A 86 -6.61 -7.01 5.33
C ILE A 86 -7.83 -6.12 5.50
N LYS A 87 -8.45 -6.20 6.67
CA LYS A 87 -9.49 -5.27 7.10
C LYS A 87 -8.88 -4.20 7.99
N TYR A 88 -9.12 -2.94 7.67
CA TYR A 88 -8.68 -1.77 8.41
C TYR A 88 -9.90 -1.01 8.90
N LEU A 89 -9.98 -0.77 10.20
CA LEU A 89 -11.05 0.00 10.85
C LEU A 89 -10.45 1.20 11.57
N SER A 90 -10.91 2.40 11.21
CA SER A 90 -10.50 3.64 11.86
C SER A 90 -11.66 4.62 11.97
N LYS A 91 -11.96 5.06 13.19
CA LYS A 91 -13.07 5.99 13.49
C LYS A 91 -14.39 5.54 12.82
N GLU A 92 -14.73 4.26 12.97
CA GLU A 92 -15.93 3.62 12.40
C GLU A 92 -15.96 3.52 10.87
N LYS A 93 -14.91 3.96 10.16
CA LYS A 93 -14.76 3.74 8.71
C LYS A 93 -13.93 2.49 8.44
N GLU A 94 -14.45 1.64 7.57
CA GLU A 94 -13.83 0.39 7.18
C GLU A 94 -13.24 0.44 5.76
N ALA A 95 -12.06 -0.17 5.60
CA ALA A 95 -11.47 -0.45 4.30
C ALA A 95 -10.89 -1.86 4.26
N GLY A 96 -11.17 -2.57 3.17
CA GLY A 96 -10.62 -3.89 2.87
C GLY A 96 -9.55 -3.81 1.79
N PHE A 97 -8.46 -4.55 1.97
CA PHE A 97 -7.34 -4.61 1.04
C PHE A 97 -6.94 -6.06 0.76
N ILE A 98 -6.50 -6.31 -0.47
CA ILE A 98 -5.57 -7.41 -0.75
C ILE A 98 -4.17 -6.89 -0.49
N ALA A 99 -3.33 -7.68 0.18
CA ALA A 99 -1.91 -7.41 0.27
C ALA A 99 -1.10 -8.62 -0.20
N MET A 100 -0.33 -8.46 -1.27
CA MET A 100 0.50 -9.52 -1.83
C MET A 100 1.93 -9.42 -1.29
N PRO A 101 2.42 -10.41 -0.52
CA PRO A 101 3.76 -10.40 0.03
C PRO A 101 4.79 -10.86 -0.98
N PHE A 102 5.88 -10.11 -1.07
CA PHE A 102 7.01 -10.47 -1.93
C PHE A 102 8.33 -10.08 -1.29
N LYS A 103 9.42 -10.65 -1.81
CA LYS A 103 10.78 -10.34 -1.38
C LYS A 103 11.58 -9.67 -2.47
N ILE A 104 12.38 -8.72 -2.03
CA ILE A 104 13.54 -8.25 -2.77
C ILE A 104 14.75 -8.58 -1.91
N LYS A 105 15.49 -9.62 -2.31
CA LYS A 105 16.59 -10.19 -1.53
C LYS A 105 16.14 -10.59 -0.12
N GLN A 106 16.59 -9.87 0.90
CA GLN A 106 16.26 -10.13 2.31
C GLN A 106 15.16 -9.20 2.85
N HIS A 107 14.66 -8.26 2.03
CA HIS A 107 13.66 -7.29 2.44
C HIS A 107 12.26 -7.77 2.03
N TYR A 108 11.31 -7.70 2.97
CA TYR A 108 9.91 -7.96 2.72
C TYR A 108 9.19 -6.70 2.25
N PHE A 109 8.27 -6.88 1.31
CA PHE A 109 7.37 -5.87 0.82
C PHE A 109 5.95 -6.44 0.71
N LEU A 110 4.98 -5.54 0.71
CA LEU A 110 3.57 -5.82 0.50
C LEU A 110 3.07 -4.89 -0.60
N ASP A 111 2.48 -5.47 -1.64
CA ASP A 111 1.71 -4.74 -2.65
C ASP A 111 0.24 -4.72 -2.24
N PHE A 112 -0.32 -3.53 -2.02
CA PHE A 112 -1.67 -3.31 -1.53
C PHE A 112 -2.62 -2.88 -2.65
N ILE A 113 -3.80 -3.49 -2.66
CA ILE A 113 -4.90 -3.20 -3.58
C ILE A 113 -6.17 -2.98 -2.74
N PRO A 114 -6.79 -1.79 -2.77
CA PRO A 114 -8.06 -1.58 -2.09
C PRO A 114 -9.17 -2.35 -2.80
N ILE A 115 -9.94 -3.14 -2.05
CA ILE A 115 -11.05 -3.93 -2.59
C ILE A 115 -12.41 -3.52 -2.03
N GLU A 116 -12.44 -2.97 -0.82
CA GLU A 116 -13.65 -2.50 -0.14
C GLU A 116 -13.33 -1.14 0.47
N ILE A 117 -14.18 -0.15 0.20
CA ILE A 117 -14.04 1.20 0.74
C ILE A 117 -15.44 1.60 1.18
N GLU A 118 -15.68 1.63 2.49
CA GLU A 118 -16.91 2.20 3.03
C GLU A 118 -16.74 3.72 3.13
N ASP A 119 -17.34 4.43 2.18
CA ASP A 119 -17.38 5.88 2.20
C ASP A 119 -18.79 6.38 1.90
N GLU A 120 -19.48 6.89 2.93
CA GLU A 120 -20.82 7.48 2.81
C GLU A 120 -20.87 8.67 1.84
N GLU A 121 -19.72 9.30 1.57
CA GLU A 121 -19.61 10.42 0.62
C GLU A 121 -19.54 9.94 -0.84
N ILE A 122 -19.21 8.67 -1.09
CA ILE A 122 -19.05 8.10 -2.43
C ILE A 122 -20.31 7.29 -2.78
N ASN A 123 -21.18 7.88 -3.60
CA ASN A 123 -22.32 7.15 -4.14
C ASN A 123 -21.89 6.07 -5.16
N SER A 124 -22.81 5.14 -5.46
CA SER A 124 -22.55 4.01 -6.35
C SER A 124 -22.09 4.40 -7.76
N LEU A 125 -22.58 5.52 -8.30
CA LEU A 125 -22.16 6.02 -9.61
C LEU A 125 -20.72 6.53 -9.56
N ALA A 126 -20.35 7.29 -8.53
CA ALA A 126 -18.98 7.77 -8.33
C ALA A 126 -18.02 6.58 -8.11
N ALA A 127 -18.43 5.57 -7.35
CA ALA A 127 -17.63 4.36 -7.13
C ALA A 127 -17.27 3.62 -8.43
N GLN A 128 -18.16 3.62 -9.44
CA GLN A 128 -17.88 3.03 -10.76
C GLN A 128 -16.81 3.76 -11.58
N HIS A 129 -16.47 5.00 -11.20
CA HIS A 129 -15.41 5.77 -11.86
C HIS A 129 -14.04 5.58 -11.20
N LEU A 130 -13.98 4.86 -10.07
CA LEU A 130 -12.74 4.63 -9.34
C LEU A 130 -11.98 3.44 -9.92
N LEU A 131 -10.70 3.67 -10.22
CA LEU A 131 -9.78 2.60 -10.57
C LEU A 131 -9.01 2.16 -9.33
N LYS A 132 -9.10 0.88 -8.97
CA LYS A 132 -8.34 0.29 -7.87
C LYS A 132 -6.88 0.12 -8.31
N THR A 133 -6.00 0.95 -7.75
CA THR A 133 -4.56 0.95 -8.08
C THR A 133 -3.76 0.17 -7.05
N HIS A 134 -2.55 -0.20 -7.43
CA HIS A 134 -1.55 -0.81 -6.57
C HIS A 134 -0.73 0.26 -5.83
N SER A 135 -0.31 -0.08 -4.63
CA SER A 135 0.66 0.66 -3.84
C SER A 135 1.60 -0.30 -3.13
N VAL A 136 2.78 0.15 -2.71
CA VAL A 136 3.77 -0.73 -2.08
C VAL A 136 4.25 -0.18 -0.75
N ALA A 137 4.32 -1.07 0.24
CA ALA A 137 4.96 -0.81 1.52
C ALA A 137 6.12 -1.78 1.74
N LYS A 138 7.25 -1.27 2.25
CA LYS A 138 8.27 -2.11 2.86
C LYS A 138 7.79 -2.57 4.23
N LEU A 139 7.92 -3.87 4.52
CA LEU A 139 7.63 -4.45 5.81
C LEU A 139 8.93 -4.70 6.59
N ASN A 140 9.06 -4.07 7.76
CA ASN A 140 10.07 -4.42 8.75
C ASN A 140 9.40 -5.16 9.92
N ILE A 141 9.89 -6.36 10.22
CA ILE A 141 9.42 -7.17 11.35
C ILE A 141 10.45 -7.01 12.46
N ASN A 142 10.16 -6.15 13.44
CA ASN A 142 11.07 -5.86 14.54
C ASN A 142 10.97 -6.96 15.62
N SER A 143 9.76 -7.50 15.82
CA SER A 143 9.50 -8.67 16.65
C SER A 143 8.20 -9.38 16.22
N ASN A 144 7.84 -10.49 16.87
CA ASN A 144 6.55 -11.16 16.64
C ASN A 144 5.33 -10.28 17.02
N LYS A 145 5.54 -9.19 17.76
CA LYS A 145 4.48 -8.28 18.22
C LYS A 145 4.62 -6.85 17.68
N ASP A 146 5.66 -6.57 16.90
CA ASP A 146 5.99 -5.22 16.45
C ASP A 146 6.47 -5.25 15.00
N ILE A 147 5.73 -4.54 14.15
CA ILE A 147 6.05 -4.38 12.74
C ILE A 147 5.97 -2.92 12.34
N THR A 148 6.57 -2.59 11.22
CA THR A 148 6.48 -1.26 10.62
C THR A 148 6.28 -1.38 9.12
N PHE A 149 5.22 -0.77 8.61
CA PHE A 149 5.06 -0.50 7.18
C PHE A 149 5.74 0.82 6.84
N SER A 150 6.44 0.87 5.72
CA SER A 150 7.00 2.10 5.15
C SER A 150 6.49 2.24 3.71
N TRP A 151 5.55 3.15 3.49
CA TRP A 151 4.89 3.36 2.20
C TRP A 151 5.78 4.07 1.20
N LEU A 152 5.70 3.68 -0.07
CA LEU A 152 6.47 4.36 -1.10
C LEU A 152 5.77 5.67 -1.43
N SER A 153 6.38 6.79 -1.06
CA SER A 153 5.76 8.10 -1.19
C SER A 153 5.83 8.63 -2.62
N GLU A 154 4.72 9.23 -3.07
CA GLU A 154 4.59 9.86 -4.38
C GLU A 154 5.58 11.02 -4.52
N GLU A 155 5.72 11.86 -3.48
CA GLU A 155 6.69 12.95 -3.42
C GLU A 155 8.11 12.44 -3.69
N ARG A 156 8.46 11.30 -3.10
CA ARG A 156 9.78 10.70 -3.28
C ARG A 156 10.00 10.24 -4.72
N ILE A 157 8.99 9.66 -5.35
CA ILE A 157 9.09 9.26 -6.75
C ILE A 157 9.17 10.48 -7.68
N LYS A 158 8.42 11.55 -7.39
CA LYS A 158 8.52 12.84 -8.10
C LYS A 158 9.94 13.41 -8.03
N ASP A 159 10.54 13.46 -6.84
CA ASP A 159 11.94 13.89 -6.62
C ASP A 159 12.93 13.09 -7.50
N LEU A 160 12.71 11.79 -7.67
CA LEU A 160 13.57 10.93 -8.48
C LEU A 160 13.41 11.20 -9.98
N PHE A 161 12.19 11.46 -10.45
CA PHE A 161 11.93 11.86 -11.84
C PHE A 161 12.54 13.23 -12.15
N ASP A 162 12.31 14.22 -11.30
CA ASP A 162 12.82 15.59 -11.47
C ASP A 162 14.36 15.62 -11.46
N GLY A 163 14.96 14.80 -10.60
CA GLY A 163 16.41 14.59 -10.55
C GLY A 163 16.99 13.71 -11.66
N GLN A 164 16.15 13.23 -12.61
CA GLN A 164 16.49 12.29 -13.69
C GLN A 164 17.22 11.04 -13.17
N LYS A 165 16.82 10.54 -12.00
CA LYS A 165 17.45 9.39 -11.33
C LYS A 165 16.80 8.06 -11.67
N ILE A 166 15.60 8.10 -12.22
CA ILE A 166 14.86 6.92 -12.66
C ILE A 166 14.29 7.16 -14.07
N ARG A 167 14.09 6.05 -14.79
CA ARG A 167 13.36 6.02 -16.06
C ARG A 167 12.33 4.92 -15.94
N LEU A 168 11.11 5.32 -15.60
CA LEU A 168 9.98 4.44 -15.36
C LEU A 168 8.76 5.06 -16.04
N LYS A 169 7.95 4.25 -16.71
CA LYS A 169 6.75 4.74 -17.38
C LYS A 169 5.76 5.25 -16.35
N HIS A 170 5.25 6.44 -16.60
CA HIS A 170 4.31 7.13 -15.74
C HIS A 170 3.49 8.11 -16.56
N GLU A 171 2.36 8.50 -16.00
CA GLU A 171 1.49 9.55 -16.50
C GLU A 171 1.24 10.56 -15.38
N LYS A 172 0.92 11.80 -15.76
CA LYS A 172 0.31 12.77 -14.86
C LYS A 172 -1.15 12.89 -15.21
N ILE A 173 -2.02 12.66 -14.23
CA ILE A 173 -3.46 12.55 -14.47
C ILE A 173 -4.24 13.55 -13.63
N GLY A 174 -5.40 13.96 -14.17
CA GLY A 174 -6.30 14.89 -13.51
C GLY A 174 -5.77 16.31 -13.41
N PHE A 175 -6.60 17.20 -12.86
CA PHE A 175 -6.26 18.62 -12.71
C PHE A 175 -5.13 18.87 -11.69
N GLN A 176 -4.94 17.94 -10.75
CA GLN A 176 -3.90 18.03 -9.72
C GLN A 176 -2.54 17.47 -10.18
N GLU A 177 -2.45 16.97 -11.43
CA GLU A 177 -1.23 16.37 -11.98
C GLU A 177 -0.69 15.24 -11.07
N ASP A 178 -1.60 14.36 -10.65
CA ASP A 178 -1.29 13.21 -9.81
C ASP A 178 -0.39 12.24 -10.57
N LEU A 179 0.66 11.76 -9.90
CA LEU A 179 1.57 10.80 -10.51
C LEU A 179 0.95 9.40 -10.49
N LEU A 180 0.82 8.80 -11.67
CA LEU A 180 0.43 7.41 -11.83
C LEU A 180 1.54 6.63 -12.54
N LEU A 181 2.05 5.58 -11.90
CA LEU A 181 2.99 4.67 -12.53
C LEU A 181 2.25 3.72 -13.48
N THR A 182 2.80 3.58 -14.70
CA THR A 182 2.22 2.76 -15.79
C THR A 182 3.19 1.74 -16.34
N ALA A 183 4.35 1.60 -15.70
CA ALA A 183 5.37 0.60 -16.01
C ALA A 183 4.87 -0.83 -15.75
N SER A 184 5.47 -1.81 -16.41
CA SER A 184 5.11 -3.22 -16.19
C SER A 184 5.55 -3.69 -14.79
N SER A 185 5.00 -4.81 -14.32
CA SER A 185 5.41 -5.40 -13.03
C SER A 185 6.90 -5.72 -12.97
N GLU A 186 7.50 -6.17 -14.08
CA GLU A 186 8.94 -6.42 -14.17
C GLU A 186 9.76 -5.12 -14.06
N GLU A 187 9.31 -4.04 -14.71
CA GLU A 187 9.96 -2.73 -14.62
C GLU A 187 9.84 -2.16 -13.19
N LEU A 188 8.67 -2.30 -12.55
CA LEU A 188 8.42 -1.85 -11.18
C LEU A 188 9.24 -2.64 -10.15
N TYR A 189 9.28 -3.97 -10.28
CA TYR A 189 10.08 -4.83 -9.41
C TYR A 189 11.58 -4.58 -9.57
N ALA A 190 12.05 -4.39 -10.81
CA ALA A 190 13.44 -4.03 -11.08
C ALA A 190 13.78 -2.65 -10.50
N PHE A 191 12.89 -1.67 -10.65
CA PHE A 191 13.01 -0.36 -10.01
C PHE A 191 13.11 -0.50 -8.49
N LEU A 192 12.20 -1.22 -7.84
CA LEU A 192 12.24 -1.40 -6.38
C LEU A 192 13.50 -2.12 -5.92
N THR A 193 14.02 -3.06 -6.71
CA THR A 193 15.28 -3.74 -6.44
C THR A 193 16.43 -2.74 -6.40
N GLN A 194 16.57 -1.93 -7.46
CA GLN A 194 17.59 -0.89 -7.52
C GLN A 194 17.39 0.17 -6.43
N TYR A 195 16.14 0.57 -6.19
CA TYR A 195 15.76 1.54 -5.17
C TYR A 195 16.20 1.05 -3.79
N THR A 196 15.98 -0.23 -3.49
CA THR A 196 16.32 -0.85 -2.21
C THR A 196 17.83 -0.91 -2.00
N GLU A 197 18.60 -1.22 -3.05
CA GLU A 197 20.01 -1.54 -2.92
C GLU A 197 20.98 -0.38 -3.12
N ALA A 198 20.69 0.56 -4.02
CA ALA A 198 21.71 1.48 -4.47
C ALA A 198 22.17 2.43 -3.35
N ASP A 199 23.48 2.53 -3.17
CA ASP A 199 24.11 3.51 -2.25
C ASP A 199 23.75 4.96 -2.62
N LEU A 200 23.48 5.20 -3.90
CA LEU A 200 22.93 6.46 -4.41
C LEU A 200 21.67 6.87 -3.65
N PHE A 201 20.86 5.89 -3.20
CA PHE A 201 19.68 6.09 -2.37
C PHE A 201 19.98 6.04 -0.86
N LYS A 202 21.13 5.50 -0.41
CA LYS A 202 21.55 5.55 1.01
C LYS A 202 21.97 6.95 1.47
N LYS A 203 22.55 7.78 0.58
CA LYS A 203 22.77 9.21 0.90
C LYS A 203 21.45 9.97 1.16
N TYR A 204 20.32 9.42 0.70
CA TYR A 204 19.00 9.91 1.07
C TYR A 204 18.52 9.38 2.44
N ASP A 205 18.98 8.20 2.90
CA ASP A 205 18.73 7.70 4.26
C ASP A 205 19.35 8.62 5.33
N GLU A 206 20.54 9.20 5.09
CA GLU A 206 21.18 10.18 5.99
C GLU A 206 20.33 11.45 6.23
N LYS A 207 19.34 11.71 5.36
CA LYS A 207 18.38 12.83 5.50
C LYS A 207 16.94 12.37 5.79
N ASN A 208 16.71 11.10 6.18
CA ASN A 208 15.37 10.51 6.31
C ASN A 208 14.53 10.57 5.01
N ARG A 209 15.14 10.53 3.83
CA ARG A 209 14.43 10.77 2.55
C ARG A 209 14.00 9.51 1.79
N LYS A 210 14.52 8.32 2.09
CA LYS A 210 14.12 7.10 1.37
C LYS A 210 12.75 6.58 1.83
N TRP A 211 12.55 6.60 3.15
CA TRP A 211 11.29 6.32 3.84
C TRP A 211 11.19 7.35 4.96
N LYS A 212 10.45 8.45 4.72
CA LYS A 212 10.30 9.50 5.73
C LYS A 212 9.56 8.94 6.94
N SER A 213 9.68 9.59 8.09
CA SER A 213 8.88 9.20 9.26
C SER A 213 7.38 9.30 8.99
N SER A 214 6.94 10.25 8.14
CA SER A 214 5.55 10.37 7.69
C SER A 214 5.08 9.19 6.84
N ASP A 215 6.00 8.44 6.24
CA ASP A 215 5.69 7.28 5.42
C ASP A 215 5.57 6.01 6.26
N LYS A 216 5.88 6.08 7.57
CA LYS A 216 5.97 4.93 8.47
C LYS A 216 4.70 4.78 9.30
N LEU A 217 4.11 3.59 9.20
CA LEU A 217 3.03 3.14 10.06
C LEU A 217 3.56 2.06 10.99
N HIS A 218 3.62 2.35 12.28
CA HIS A 218 3.96 1.37 13.31
C HIS A 218 2.71 0.60 13.72
N LEU A 219 2.82 -0.73 13.80
CA LEU A 219 1.74 -1.60 14.25
C LEU A 219 2.22 -2.53 15.37
N THR A 220 1.39 -2.66 16.40
CA THR A 220 1.61 -3.57 17.52
C THR A 220 0.54 -4.64 17.53
N LYS A 221 0.94 -5.90 17.70
CA LYS A 221 0.03 -7.05 17.70
C LYS A 221 -0.84 -7.02 18.96
N THR A 222 -2.16 -7.11 18.79
CA THR A 222 -3.09 -6.84 19.91
C THR A 222 -3.47 -8.05 20.72
N ASN A 223 -3.30 -9.28 20.20
CA ASN A 223 -3.40 -10.52 20.97
C ASN A 223 -2.80 -11.68 20.15
N ALA A 224 -1.55 -12.08 20.45
CA ALA A 224 -1.34 -13.52 20.58
C ALA A 224 -2.21 -13.90 21.78
N LYS A 225 -3.13 -14.87 21.65
CA LYS A 225 -3.75 -15.45 22.84
C LYS A 225 -2.63 -15.74 23.86
N PRO A 226 -2.81 -15.44 25.17
CA PRO A 226 -1.91 -16.00 26.16
C PRO A 226 -1.83 -17.53 26.04
#